data_AF-A0A951KHN1-F1
#
_entry.id   AF-A0A951KHN1-F1
#
_cell.length_a   1.000
_cell.length_b   1.000
_cell.length_c   1.000
_cell.angle_alpha   90.00
_cell.angle_beta   90.00
_cell.angle_gamma   90.00
#
_symmetry.space_group_name_H-M   'P 1'
#
loop_
_entity.id
_entity.type
_entity.pdbx_description
1 polymer ?
#
loop_
_entity_poly.entity_id
_entity_poly.type
_entity_poly.pdbx_seq_one_letter_code
_entity_poly.pdbx_strand_id
1 'polypeptide(L)'
;MARPKREDEGPDPYKVLGLTSLASREEVVAAYRALAQRYHPDRHTDSSESVRREADQRMRELNQAFVTLKKGGFAPPAMPQSHVQASWAPDPIAEAEARRRAHRAARQHVAQARAAQATRIQARESVPAGEARPTAKNHHGGKVVFGMAQALYTNELTCRTCRSTQHLPSGWQNRLADTDWACSLCGRVILSR
;
A
#
# COMPACT_ATOMS: atom_id res chain seq x y z
N MET A 1 70.11 6.67 16.42
CA MET A 1 69.49 5.49 17.07
C MET A 1 68.35 5.01 16.17
N ALA A 2 68.53 3.88 15.49
CA ALA A 2 67.51 3.30 14.61
C ALA A 2 66.42 2.64 15.46
N ARG A 3 65.16 3.07 15.29
CA ARG A 3 64.01 2.56 16.04
C ARG A 3 63.74 1.10 15.60
N PRO A 4 63.72 0.11 16.52
CA PRO A 4 63.52 -1.29 16.15
C PRO A 4 62.12 -1.50 15.57
N LYS A 5 62.04 -2.32 14.51
CA LYS A 5 60.79 -2.68 13.81
C LYS A 5 59.90 -3.45 14.77
N ARG A 6 58.64 -3.00 14.96
CA ARG A 6 57.62 -3.80 15.63
C ARG A 6 57.17 -4.90 14.67
N GLU A 7 57.44 -6.16 15.03
CA GLU A 7 57.19 -7.36 14.22
C GLU A 7 55.78 -7.95 14.40
N ASP A 8 54.84 -7.18 14.99
CA ASP A 8 53.45 -7.59 15.24
C ASP A 8 52.42 -6.89 14.32
N GLU A 9 52.87 -5.97 13.47
CA GLU A 9 51.99 -5.17 12.61
C GLU A 9 51.86 -5.85 11.24
N GLY A 10 50.64 -6.10 10.76
CA GLY A 10 50.36 -6.61 9.41
C GLY A 10 50.99 -5.74 8.30
N PRO A 11 50.72 -6.04 7.00
CA PRO A 11 51.35 -5.33 5.90
C PRO A 11 51.29 -3.81 6.09
N ASP A 12 52.47 -3.19 6.15
CA ASP A 12 52.65 -1.76 6.42
C ASP A 12 51.75 -0.95 5.48
N PRO A 13 50.75 -0.22 6.00
CA PRO A 13 49.75 0.42 5.16
C PRO A 13 50.35 1.51 4.26
N TYR A 14 51.49 2.10 4.63
CA TYR A 14 52.21 3.01 3.76
C TYR A 14 52.83 2.26 2.58
N LYS A 15 53.39 1.07 2.82
CA LYS A 15 53.97 0.23 1.75
C LYS A 15 52.91 -0.31 0.79
N VAL A 16 51.72 -0.65 1.28
CA VAL A 16 50.60 -1.10 0.42
C VAL A 16 50.18 0.00 -0.57
N LEU A 17 50.30 1.27 -0.17
CA LEU A 17 50.08 2.43 -1.04
C LEU A 17 51.32 2.84 -1.85
N GLY A 18 52.45 2.15 -1.70
CA GLY A 18 53.71 2.49 -2.38
C GLY A 18 54.39 3.74 -1.84
N LEU A 19 54.09 4.12 -0.61
CA LEU A 19 54.58 5.34 0.04
C LEU A 19 55.60 5.02 1.13
N THR A 20 56.41 6.02 1.48
CA THR A 20 57.29 5.95 2.64
C THR A 20 56.50 6.26 3.91
N SER A 21 57.00 5.83 5.06
CA SER A 21 56.41 6.16 6.37
C SER A 21 56.48 7.65 6.73
N LEU A 22 57.12 8.46 5.89
CA LEU A 22 57.21 9.92 5.99
C LEU A 22 56.25 10.64 5.01
N ALA A 23 55.47 9.89 4.22
CA ALA A 23 54.60 10.48 3.22
C ALA A 23 53.55 11.39 3.88
N SER A 24 53.35 12.54 3.25
CA SER A 24 52.39 13.52 3.69
C SER A 24 50.97 13.04 3.44
N ARG A 25 50.07 13.73 4.12
CA ARG A 25 48.64 13.50 4.09
C ARG A 25 48.04 13.52 2.66
N GLU A 26 48.47 14.50 1.89
CA GLU A 26 47.98 14.72 0.53
C GLU A 26 48.49 13.63 -0.41
N GLU A 27 49.73 13.18 -0.23
CA GLU A 27 50.34 12.08 -0.97
C GLU A 27 49.62 10.75 -0.72
N VAL A 28 49.21 10.48 0.53
CA VAL A 28 48.41 9.28 0.87
C VAL A 28 47.09 9.24 0.10
N VAL A 29 46.37 10.36 0.02
CA VAL A 29 45.11 10.44 -0.74
C VAL A 29 45.33 10.40 -2.25
N ALA A 30 46.38 11.06 -2.74
CA ALA A 30 46.72 11.05 -4.16
C ALA A 30 47.10 9.64 -4.64
N ALA A 31 47.97 8.95 -3.90
CA ALA A 31 48.38 7.58 -4.20
C ALA A 31 47.21 6.61 -4.14
N TYR A 32 46.38 6.70 -3.09
CA TYR A 32 45.16 5.89 -2.99
C TYR A 32 44.22 6.11 -4.18
N ARG A 33 43.95 7.37 -4.56
CA ARG A 33 43.09 7.68 -5.72
C ARG A 33 43.66 7.16 -7.03
N ALA A 34 44.97 7.22 -7.22
CA ALA A 34 45.63 6.71 -8.43
C ALA A 34 45.55 5.18 -8.52
N LEU A 35 45.81 4.49 -7.41
CA LEU A 35 45.75 3.03 -7.34
C LEU A 35 44.31 2.50 -7.41
N ALA A 36 43.37 3.17 -6.74
CA ALA A 36 41.95 2.83 -6.80
C ALA A 36 41.38 2.96 -8.22
N GLN A 37 41.78 3.99 -8.97
CA GLN A 37 41.40 4.11 -10.38
C GLN A 37 42.01 3.00 -11.24
N ARG A 38 43.20 2.50 -10.92
CA ARG A 38 43.88 1.45 -11.69
C ARG A 38 43.26 0.06 -11.47
N TYR A 39 42.80 -0.21 -10.25
CA TYR A 39 42.21 -1.49 -9.85
C TYR A 39 40.69 -1.44 -9.66
N HIS A 40 40.01 -0.40 -10.16
CA HIS A 40 38.56 -0.29 -10.04
C HIS A 40 37.86 -1.41 -10.82
N PRO A 41 36.87 -2.12 -10.23
CA PRO A 41 36.19 -3.25 -10.88
C PRO A 41 35.55 -2.86 -12.21
N ASP A 42 35.04 -1.63 -12.31
CA ASP A 42 34.44 -1.07 -13.54
C ASP A 42 35.40 -1.03 -14.74
N ARG A 43 36.72 -0.93 -14.49
CA ARG A 43 37.74 -0.92 -15.57
C ARG A 43 38.19 -2.31 -16.00
N HIS A 44 37.82 -3.34 -15.25
CA HIS A 44 38.21 -4.72 -15.51
C HIS A 44 37.01 -5.62 -15.81
N THR A 45 35.83 -5.04 -16.09
CA THR A 45 34.61 -5.78 -16.43
C THR A 45 34.80 -6.70 -17.65
N ASP A 46 35.54 -6.25 -18.66
CA ASP A 46 35.82 -6.99 -19.89
C ASP A 46 37.13 -7.83 -19.83
N SER A 47 37.83 -7.80 -18.70
CA SER A 47 39.10 -8.54 -18.51
C SER A 47 38.85 -10.00 -18.10
N SER A 48 39.88 -10.84 -18.25
CA SER A 48 39.82 -12.25 -17.82
C SER A 48 39.51 -12.38 -16.32
N GLU A 49 38.90 -13.50 -15.93
CA GLU A 49 38.50 -13.74 -14.53
C GLU A 49 39.69 -13.69 -13.55
N SER A 50 40.88 -14.11 -13.98
CA SER A 50 42.11 -14.01 -13.18
C SER A 50 42.48 -12.56 -12.87
N VAL A 51 42.39 -11.67 -13.87
CA VAL A 51 42.72 -10.24 -13.73
C VAL A 51 41.69 -9.54 -12.84
N ARG A 52 40.41 -9.87 -12.97
CA ARG A 52 39.35 -9.33 -12.10
C ARG A 52 39.57 -9.71 -10.64
N ARG A 53 39.88 -10.99 -10.37
CA ARG A 53 40.17 -11.47 -9.00
C ARG A 53 41.39 -10.79 -8.41
N GLU A 54 42.45 -10.58 -9.20
CA GLU A 54 43.66 -9.89 -8.77
C GLU A 54 43.40 -8.39 -8.48
N ALA A 55 42.62 -7.72 -9.33
CA ALA A 55 42.23 -6.33 -9.13
C ALA A 55 41.35 -6.16 -7.88
N ASP A 56 40.39 -7.05 -7.66
CA ASP A 56 39.54 -7.05 -6.47
C ASP A 56 40.36 -7.27 -5.20
N GLN A 57 41.32 -8.21 -5.23
CA GLN A 57 42.19 -8.48 -4.09
C GLN A 57 43.07 -7.25 -3.76
N ARG A 58 43.70 -6.65 -4.77
CA ARG A 58 44.48 -5.41 -4.57
C ARG A 58 43.63 -4.26 -4.08
N MET A 59 42.42 -4.08 -4.62
CA MET A 59 41.51 -3.02 -4.18
C MET A 59 41.12 -3.19 -2.71
N ARG A 60 40.87 -4.43 -2.26
CA ARG A 60 40.59 -4.72 -0.84
C ARG A 60 41.78 -4.34 0.05
N GLU A 61 42.99 -4.69 -0.35
CA GLU A 61 44.22 -4.36 0.39
C GLU A 61 44.44 -2.84 0.48
N LEU A 62 44.24 -2.12 -0.62
CA LEU A 62 44.33 -0.65 -0.67
C LEU A 62 43.30 0.02 0.25
N ASN A 63 42.06 -0.47 0.24
CA ASN A 63 41.00 0.04 1.11
C ASN A 63 41.32 -0.21 2.58
N GLN A 64 41.82 -1.40 2.91
CA GLN A 64 42.20 -1.75 4.27
C GLN A 64 43.36 -0.87 4.76
N ALA A 65 44.42 -0.70 3.96
CA ALA A 65 45.54 0.16 4.27
C ALA A 65 45.09 1.62 4.48
N PHE A 66 44.27 2.15 3.57
CA PHE A 66 43.75 3.51 3.67
C PHE A 66 42.89 3.71 4.93
N VAL A 67 42.03 2.75 5.28
CA VAL A 67 41.21 2.83 6.52
C VAL A 67 42.07 2.78 7.77
N THR A 68 43.13 1.97 7.80
CA THR A 68 44.08 1.91 8.92
C THR A 68 44.80 3.25 9.10
N LEU A 69 45.27 3.86 8.01
CA LEU A 69 45.85 5.22 8.04
C LEU A 69 44.80 6.28 8.45
N LYS A 70 43.56 6.11 8.01
CA LYS A 70 42.43 6.99 8.34
C LYS A 70 42.11 6.99 9.84
N LYS A 71 42.03 5.81 10.45
CA LYS A 71 41.73 5.63 11.88
C LYS A 71 42.82 6.22 12.79
N GLY A 72 44.06 6.31 12.30
CA GLY A 72 45.19 6.92 13.03
C GLY A 72 45.20 8.45 13.10
N GLY A 73 44.12 9.15 12.72
CA GLY A 73 44.01 10.62 12.85
C GLY A 73 43.93 11.39 11.53
N PHE A 74 43.70 10.69 10.41
CA PHE A 74 43.57 11.30 9.09
C PHE A 74 42.08 11.57 8.78
N ALA A 75 41.52 12.67 9.28
CA ALA A 75 40.16 13.12 8.92
C ALA A 75 40.22 14.01 7.67
N PRO A 76 39.76 13.61 6.46
CA PRO A 76 39.90 14.41 5.20
C PRO A 76 39.54 15.87 5.47
N PRO A 77 40.26 16.86 4.89
CA PRO A 77 39.74 18.23 4.93
C PRO A 77 38.30 18.12 4.41
N ALA A 78 37.35 18.55 5.24
CA ALA A 78 35.94 18.45 4.91
C ALA A 78 35.77 19.16 3.58
N MET A 79 35.57 18.40 2.51
CA MET A 79 35.07 18.98 1.28
C MET A 79 33.76 19.64 1.72
N PRO A 80 33.55 20.95 1.48
CA PRO A 80 32.28 21.54 1.79
C PRO A 80 31.25 20.71 1.04
N GLN A 81 30.36 20.05 1.79
CA GLN A 81 29.19 19.41 1.24
C GLN A 81 28.25 20.56 0.83
N SER A 82 28.64 21.34 -0.17
CA SER A 82 27.67 22.05 -0.96
C SER A 82 26.77 20.96 -1.52
N HIS A 83 25.51 21.01 -1.11
CA HIS A 83 24.44 20.13 -1.50
C HIS A 83 24.34 20.14 -3.05
N VAL A 84 25.18 19.38 -3.75
CA VAL A 84 25.04 19.17 -5.19
C VAL A 84 23.91 18.17 -5.34
N GLN A 85 22.69 18.70 -5.30
CA GLN A 85 21.51 17.95 -5.69
C GLN A 85 21.74 17.53 -7.15
N ALA A 86 21.76 16.22 -7.38
CA ALA A 86 21.95 15.70 -8.73
C ALA A 86 20.84 16.27 -9.62
N SER A 87 21.20 16.87 -10.75
CA SER A 87 20.25 17.59 -11.63
C SER A 87 19.14 16.69 -12.21
N TRP A 88 19.26 15.37 -12.05
CA TRP A 88 18.28 14.36 -12.44
C TRP A 88 17.41 13.87 -11.27
N ALA A 89 17.73 14.23 -10.03
CA ALA A 89 16.95 13.83 -8.86
C ALA A 89 15.73 14.75 -8.70
N PRO A 90 14.52 14.20 -8.49
CA PRO A 90 13.32 15.00 -8.33
C PRO A 90 13.38 15.87 -7.07
N ASP A 91 12.73 17.04 -7.13
CA ASP A 91 12.67 17.98 -6.02
C ASP A 91 11.96 17.36 -4.80
N PRO A 92 12.61 17.26 -3.63
CA PRO A 92 12.05 16.57 -2.47
C PRO A 92 10.79 17.26 -1.91
N ILE A 93 10.67 18.57 -2.09
CA ILE A 93 9.47 19.33 -1.72
C ILE A 93 8.31 18.97 -2.65
N ALA A 94 8.53 18.97 -3.96
CA ALA A 94 7.52 18.61 -4.95
C ALA A 94 7.06 17.15 -4.75
N GLU A 95 8.00 16.24 -4.45
CA GLU A 95 7.69 14.84 -4.21
C GLU A 95 6.88 14.63 -2.91
N ALA A 96 7.24 15.35 -1.84
CA ALA A 96 6.46 15.34 -0.60
C ALA A 96 5.04 15.91 -0.80
N GLU A 97 4.88 16.94 -1.63
CA GLU A 97 3.57 17.48 -1.99
C GLU A 97 2.74 16.51 -2.83
N ALA A 98 3.35 15.84 -3.81
CA ALA A 98 2.69 14.81 -4.62
C ALA A 98 2.16 13.67 -3.74
N ARG A 99 2.98 13.17 -2.80
CA ARG A 99 2.57 12.16 -1.80
C ARG A 99 1.40 12.65 -0.94
N ARG A 100 1.42 13.90 -0.46
CA ARG A 100 0.31 14.50 0.29
C ARG A 100 -0.97 14.64 -0.54
N ARG A 101 -0.88 14.99 -1.82
CA ARG A 101 -2.03 15.05 -2.74
C ARG A 101 -2.62 13.66 -2.97
N ALA A 102 -1.79 12.66 -3.24
CA ALA A 102 -2.23 11.27 -3.43
C ALA A 102 -2.96 10.73 -2.19
N HIS A 103 -2.41 10.94 -0.99
CA HIS A 103 -3.05 10.51 0.25
C HIS A 103 -4.40 11.20 0.49
N ARG A 104 -4.52 12.51 0.19
CA ARG A 104 -5.80 13.22 0.28
C ARG A 104 -6.84 12.67 -0.71
N ALA A 105 -6.44 12.44 -1.96
CA ALA A 105 -7.32 11.86 -2.97
C ALA A 105 -7.82 10.46 -2.55
N ALA A 106 -6.92 9.60 -2.04
CA ALA A 106 -7.30 8.27 -1.55
C ALA A 106 -8.34 8.34 -0.42
N ARG A 107 -8.16 9.26 0.56
CA ARG A 107 -9.14 9.45 1.64
C ARG A 107 -10.48 9.97 1.13
N GLN A 108 -10.47 10.87 0.14
CA GLN A 108 -11.69 11.36 -0.51
C GLN A 108 -12.41 10.24 -1.25
N HIS A 109 -11.70 9.39 -1.99
CA HIS A 109 -12.30 8.23 -2.66
C HIS A 109 -12.97 7.26 -1.67
N VAL A 110 -12.31 6.94 -0.56
CA VAL A 110 -12.90 6.08 0.48
C VAL A 110 -14.12 6.74 1.13
N ALA A 111 -14.08 8.05 1.40
CA ALA A 111 -15.22 8.78 1.95
C ALA A 111 -16.41 8.81 0.98
N GLN A 112 -16.16 9.06 -0.31
CA GLN A 112 -17.17 9.02 -1.36
C GLN A 112 -17.79 7.62 -1.51
N ALA A 113 -16.97 6.56 -1.49
CA ALA A 113 -17.45 5.18 -1.56
C ALA A 113 -18.33 4.82 -0.36
N ARG A 114 -17.95 5.22 0.86
CA ARG A 114 -18.77 5.03 2.06
C ARG A 114 -20.08 5.80 1.99
N ALA A 115 -20.05 7.05 1.53
CA ALA A 115 -21.26 7.85 1.33
C ALA A 115 -22.21 7.18 0.33
N ALA A 116 -21.71 6.74 -0.83
CA ALA A 116 -22.49 6.05 -1.84
C ALA A 116 -23.08 4.72 -1.33
N GLN A 117 -22.32 3.97 -0.53
CA GLN A 117 -22.81 2.75 0.12
C GLN A 117 -23.92 3.05 1.13
N ALA A 118 -23.78 4.10 1.94
CA ALA A 118 -24.83 4.54 2.86
C ALA A 118 -26.11 4.93 2.13
N THR A 119 -26.02 5.67 1.02
CA THR A 119 -27.18 6.00 0.19
C THR A 119 -27.86 4.76 -0.38
N ARG A 120 -27.08 3.76 -0.81
CA ARG A 120 -27.61 2.49 -1.34
C ARG A 120 -28.28 1.62 -0.27
N ILE A 121 -27.78 1.65 0.96
CA ILE A 121 -28.40 0.99 2.11
C ILE A 121 -29.74 1.66 2.43
N GLN A 122 -29.77 2.99 2.54
CA GLN A 122 -31.00 3.76 2.77
C GLN A 122 -32.03 3.50 1.66
N ALA A 123 -31.61 3.48 0.39
CA ALA A 123 -32.49 3.16 -0.74
C ALA A 123 -33.00 1.70 -0.74
N ARG A 124 -32.30 0.76 -0.08
CA ARG A 124 -32.79 -0.62 0.13
C ARG A 124 -33.76 -0.73 1.31
N GLU A 125 -33.73 0.22 2.25
CA GLU A 125 -34.63 0.25 3.40
C GLU A 125 -35.96 0.95 3.08
N SER A 126 -35.96 1.94 2.19
CA SER A 126 -37.17 2.61 1.69
C SER A 126 -37.85 1.81 0.58
N VAL A 127 -38.33 0.61 0.90
CA VAL A 127 -39.19 -0.12 -0.04
C VAL A 127 -40.57 0.55 -0.06
N PRO A 128 -41.05 1.03 -1.22
CA PRO A 128 -42.28 1.82 -1.27
C PRO A 128 -43.48 1.01 -0.77
N ALA A 129 -44.34 1.65 0.01
CA ALA A 129 -45.62 1.06 0.36
C ALA A 129 -46.50 0.98 -0.90
N GLY A 130 -47.36 -0.03 -0.96
CA GLY A 130 -48.27 -0.22 -2.09
C GLY A 130 -49.58 -0.89 -1.68
N GLU A 131 -50.59 -0.84 -2.54
CA GLU A 131 -51.86 -1.50 -2.29
C GLU A 131 -51.77 -2.98 -2.68
N ALA A 132 -52.20 -3.88 -1.78
CA ALA A 132 -52.18 -5.30 -2.04
C ALA A 132 -53.09 -5.63 -3.24
N ARG A 133 -52.60 -6.44 -4.19
CA ARG A 133 -53.36 -6.81 -5.38
C ARG A 133 -54.24 -8.04 -5.10
N PRO A 134 -55.53 -8.01 -5.43
CA PRO A 134 -56.36 -9.20 -5.39
C PRO A 134 -55.95 -10.16 -6.50
N THR A 135 -55.79 -11.43 -6.16
CA THR A 135 -55.47 -12.53 -7.09
C THR A 135 -56.50 -13.64 -6.92
N ALA A 136 -56.84 -14.32 -8.02
CA ALA A 136 -57.73 -15.48 -7.97
C ALA A 136 -57.12 -16.57 -7.07
N LYS A 137 -57.97 -17.24 -6.29
CA LYS A 137 -57.51 -18.33 -5.41
C LYS A 137 -56.90 -19.47 -6.21
N ASN A 138 -55.70 -19.86 -5.83
CA ASN A 138 -55.05 -21.05 -6.39
C ASN A 138 -55.16 -22.21 -5.40
N HIS A 139 -55.86 -23.28 -5.76
CA HIS A 139 -56.04 -24.49 -4.93
C HIS A 139 -54.74 -25.25 -4.59
N HIS A 140 -53.59 -24.81 -5.12
CA HIS A 140 -52.28 -25.45 -4.96
C HIS A 140 -51.35 -24.68 -3.99
N GLY A 141 -51.80 -23.55 -3.41
CA GLY A 141 -51.02 -22.73 -2.48
C GLY A 141 -51.37 -23.03 -1.03
N GLY A 142 -50.38 -23.39 -0.21
CA GLY A 142 -50.57 -23.53 1.24
C GLY A 142 -51.07 -22.23 1.90
N LYS A 143 -51.77 -22.35 3.02
CA LYS A 143 -52.34 -21.22 3.76
C LYS A 143 -51.25 -20.23 4.20
N VAL A 144 -51.31 -18.99 3.73
CA VAL A 144 -50.39 -17.91 4.13
C VAL A 144 -51.13 -16.92 5.01
N VAL A 145 -51.01 -17.08 6.32
CA VAL A 145 -51.64 -16.20 7.31
C VAL A 145 -50.55 -15.60 8.19
N PHE A 146 -49.86 -14.58 7.69
CA PHE A 146 -48.85 -13.86 8.47
C PHE A 146 -49.27 -12.42 8.71
N GLY A 147 -49.13 -11.93 9.94
CA GLY A 147 -49.53 -10.57 10.29
C GLY A 147 -51.05 -10.34 10.29
N MET A 148 -51.88 -11.39 10.30
CA MET A 148 -53.35 -11.24 10.26
C MET A 148 -53.90 -10.42 11.44
N ALA A 149 -53.31 -10.56 12.63
CA ALA A 149 -53.66 -9.70 13.77
C ALA A 149 -53.44 -8.21 13.43
N GLN A 150 -52.26 -7.85 12.89
CA GLN A 150 -51.97 -6.48 12.48
C GLN A 150 -52.91 -6.01 11.36
N ALA A 151 -53.14 -6.84 10.33
CA ALA A 151 -54.04 -6.52 9.22
C ALA A 151 -55.49 -6.24 9.68
N LEU A 152 -55.97 -6.92 10.72
CA LEU A 152 -57.32 -6.69 11.25
C LEU A 152 -57.48 -5.32 11.93
N TYR A 153 -56.40 -4.77 12.51
CA TYR A 153 -56.43 -3.47 13.20
C TYR A 153 -56.01 -2.31 12.32
N THR A 154 -55.02 -2.50 11.44
CA THR A 154 -54.40 -1.42 10.68
C THR A 154 -54.61 -1.51 9.17
N ASN A 155 -55.21 -2.60 8.67
CA ASN A 155 -55.28 -2.93 7.24
C ASN A 155 -53.90 -2.93 6.56
N GLU A 156 -52.82 -3.20 7.30
CA GLU A 156 -51.45 -3.22 6.79
C GLU A 156 -50.81 -4.60 6.97
N LEU A 157 -50.00 -5.00 5.98
CA LEU A 157 -49.20 -6.21 6.01
C LEU A 157 -47.79 -5.98 5.46
N THR A 158 -46.79 -6.52 6.14
CA THR A 158 -45.41 -6.48 5.64
C THR A 158 -45.10 -7.70 4.78
N CYS A 159 -44.72 -7.48 3.52
CA CYS A 159 -44.30 -8.55 2.62
C CYS A 159 -42.96 -9.15 3.09
N ARG A 160 -42.88 -10.46 3.33
CA ARG A 160 -41.62 -11.10 3.77
C ARG A 160 -40.53 -11.16 2.69
N THR A 161 -40.92 -11.10 1.41
CA THR A 161 -39.97 -11.20 0.29
C THR A 161 -39.27 -9.88 0.02
N CYS A 162 -40.02 -8.78 -0.05
CA CYS A 162 -39.48 -7.46 -0.38
C CYS A 162 -39.51 -6.47 0.79
N ARG A 163 -40.06 -6.82 1.96
CA ARG A 163 -40.19 -5.97 3.16
C ARG A 163 -41.03 -4.69 2.98
N SER A 164 -41.75 -4.56 1.87
CA SER A 164 -42.70 -3.46 1.67
C SER A 164 -43.90 -3.59 2.59
N THR A 165 -44.38 -2.46 3.12
CA THR A 165 -45.72 -2.37 3.73
C THR A 165 -46.77 -2.40 2.61
N GLN A 166 -47.79 -3.23 2.77
CA GLN A 166 -48.89 -3.40 1.82
C GLN A 166 -50.20 -3.05 2.51
N HIS A 167 -50.95 -2.12 1.93
CA HIS A 167 -52.26 -1.73 2.45
C HIS A 167 -53.34 -2.60 1.81
N LEU A 168 -54.23 -3.14 2.63
CA LEU A 168 -55.41 -3.87 2.20
C LEU A 168 -56.58 -2.89 2.05
N PRO A 169 -57.35 -2.96 0.95
CA PRO A 169 -58.52 -2.08 0.76
C PRO A 169 -59.62 -2.39 1.77
N SER A 170 -60.43 -1.39 2.10
CA SER A 170 -61.58 -1.55 3.01
C SER A 170 -62.47 -2.73 2.59
N GLY A 171 -62.90 -3.55 3.56
CA GLY A 171 -63.77 -4.72 3.31
C GLY A 171 -63.05 -5.93 2.70
N TRP A 172 -61.71 -5.96 2.68
CA TRP A 172 -60.93 -7.12 2.24
C TRP A 172 -61.28 -8.42 2.99
N GLN A 173 -61.71 -8.32 4.24
CA GLN A 173 -62.10 -9.43 5.10
C GLN A 173 -63.21 -10.27 4.47
N ASN A 174 -64.18 -9.60 3.85
CA ASN A 174 -65.34 -10.23 3.20
C ASN A 174 -64.95 -10.99 1.93
N ARG A 175 -63.81 -10.63 1.32
CA ARG A 175 -63.32 -11.23 0.07
C ARG A 175 -62.30 -12.35 0.28
N LEU A 176 -61.86 -12.59 1.52
CA LEU A 176 -60.85 -13.60 1.84
C LEU A 176 -61.32 -15.05 1.60
N ALA A 177 -62.63 -15.25 1.44
CA ALA A 177 -63.19 -16.54 1.04
C ALA A 177 -62.78 -16.93 -0.39
N ASP A 178 -62.66 -15.96 -1.31
CA ASP A 178 -62.53 -16.21 -2.75
C ASP A 178 -61.30 -15.55 -3.38
N THR A 179 -60.63 -14.64 -2.66
CA THR A 179 -59.51 -13.82 -3.14
C THR A 179 -58.27 -14.00 -2.26
N ASP A 180 -57.14 -14.23 -2.91
CA ASP A 180 -55.82 -14.13 -2.29
C ASP A 180 -55.26 -12.73 -2.47
N TRP A 181 -54.47 -12.24 -1.52
CA TRP A 181 -53.85 -10.92 -1.61
C TRP A 181 -52.36 -11.04 -1.83
N ALA A 182 -51.86 -10.42 -2.90
CA ALA A 182 -50.46 -10.43 -3.30
C ALA A 182 -49.79 -9.07 -3.14
N CYS A 183 -48.48 -9.09 -2.89
CA CYS A 183 -47.67 -7.88 -2.84
C CYS A 183 -47.62 -7.20 -4.22
N SER A 184 -47.89 -5.89 -4.27
CA SER A 184 -47.82 -5.06 -5.48
C SER A 184 -46.44 -4.95 -6.11
N LEU A 185 -45.37 -5.13 -5.32
CA LEU A 185 -43.99 -5.03 -5.80
C LEU A 185 -43.41 -6.35 -6.28
N CYS A 186 -43.56 -7.43 -5.51
CA CYS A 186 -42.95 -8.73 -5.83
C CYS A 186 -43.93 -9.80 -6.33
N GLY A 187 -45.24 -9.52 -6.34
CA GLY A 187 -46.28 -10.43 -6.84
C GLY A 187 -46.55 -11.67 -5.97
N ARG A 188 -45.85 -11.83 -4.84
CA ARG A 188 -46.03 -12.99 -3.97
C ARG A 188 -47.24 -12.84 -3.07
N VAL A 189 -48.00 -13.92 -2.87
CA VAL A 189 -49.14 -13.97 -1.96
C VAL A 189 -48.66 -13.66 -0.53
N ILE A 190 -49.26 -12.64 0.09
CA ILE A 190 -48.97 -12.18 1.45
C ILE A 190 -50.07 -12.55 2.43
N LEU A 191 -51.31 -12.77 1.94
CA LEU A 191 -52.45 -13.18 2.75
C LEU A 191 -53.38 -14.08 1.95
N SER A 192 -53.73 -15.23 2.52
CA SER A 192 -54.68 -16.23 2.00
C SER A 192 -55.35 -16.94 3.19
N ARG A 193 -56.47 -17.63 2.96
CA ARG A 193 -57.30 -18.28 4.01
C ARG A 193 -56.95 -19.77 4.21
#